data_AF-A0A7S2CPV4-F1
#
_entry.id   AF-A0A7S2CPV4-F1
#
_cell.length_a   1.000
_cell.length_b   1.000
_cell.length_c   1.000
_cell.angle_alpha   90.00
_cell.angle_beta   90.00
_cell.angle_gamma   90.00
#
_symmetry.space_group_name_H-M   'P 1'
#
loop_
_entity.id
_entity.type
_entity.pdbx_description
1 polymer ?
#
loop_
_entity_poly.entity_id
_entity_poly.type
_entity_poly.pdbx_seq_one_letter_code
_entity_poly.pdbx_strand_id
1 'polypeptide(L)'
;EQMIRLLHACGMPMTDVDFLHNKDGMSMHKLLMDGKPRMTQFTGSSRVGEILAKDLNGKIKLEDAGFDWKIIGPDVGDEEYVAWQCDQDAYAYSGQKCSA
;
A
#
# COMPACT_ATOMS: atom_id res chain seq x y z
N GLU A 1 -1.23 -14.58 7.01
CA GLU A 1 -0.58 -15.89 6.74
C GLU A 1 -1.39 -16.83 5.84
N GLN A 2 -2.74 -16.77 5.80
CA GLN A 2 -3.56 -17.72 5.02
C GLN A 2 -3.21 -17.79 3.52
N MET A 3 -2.95 -16.65 2.87
CA MET A 3 -2.54 -16.62 1.46
C MET A 3 -1.19 -17.35 1.22
N ILE A 4 -0.23 -17.21 2.13
CA ILE A 4 1.08 -17.88 2.01
C ILE A 4 0.91 -19.40 2.17
N ARG A 5 0.04 -19.85 3.08
CA ARG A 5 -0.30 -21.27 3.23
C ARG A 5 -0.92 -21.83 1.94
N LEU A 6 -1.81 -21.07 1.30
CA LEU A 6 -2.39 -21.44 0.01
C LEU A 6 -1.31 -21.53 -1.07
N LEU A 7 -0.40 -20.54 -1.16
CA LEU A 7 0.69 -20.58 -2.13
C LEU A 7 1.58 -21.82 -1.98
N HIS A 8 1.91 -22.22 -0.75
CA HIS A 8 2.63 -23.46 -0.50
C HIS A 8 1.82 -24.71 -0.90
N ALA A 9 0.52 -24.75 -0.61
CA ALA A 9 -0.36 -25.83 -1.05
C ALA A 9 -0.45 -25.91 -2.60
N CYS A 10 -0.31 -24.77 -3.28
CA CYS A 10 -0.22 -24.67 -4.74
C CYS A 10 1.19 -24.93 -5.31
N GLY A 11 2.19 -25.24 -4.47
CA GLY A 11 3.53 -25.67 -4.90
C GLY A 11 4.65 -24.64 -4.75
N MET A 12 4.43 -23.49 -4.12
CA MET A 12 5.53 -22.56 -3.80
C MET A 12 6.51 -23.19 -2.80
N PRO A 13 7.82 -23.22 -3.07
CA PRO A 13 8.81 -23.77 -2.13
C PRO A 13 8.78 -23.04 -0.78
N MET A 14 8.98 -23.79 0.31
CA MET A 14 8.98 -23.23 1.68
C MET A 14 10.13 -22.27 1.95
N THR A 15 11.18 -22.29 1.12
CA THR A 15 12.39 -21.47 1.26
C THR A 15 12.34 -20.15 0.50
N ASP A 16 11.31 -19.93 -0.30
CA ASP A 16 11.27 -18.82 -1.26
C ASP A 16 10.61 -17.56 -0.67
N VAL A 17 10.02 -17.64 0.53
CA VAL A 17 9.40 -16.50 1.21
C VAL A 17 9.56 -16.59 2.72
N ASP A 18 9.89 -15.47 3.34
CA ASP A 18 9.79 -15.26 4.78
C ASP A 18 8.58 -14.38 5.10
N PHE A 19 7.78 -14.77 6.09
CA PHE A 19 6.67 -13.98 6.59
C PHE A 19 6.90 -13.61 8.06
N LEU A 20 7.12 -12.33 8.31
CA LEU A 20 7.48 -11.81 9.62
C LEU A 20 6.39 -10.85 10.12
N HIS A 21 5.77 -11.18 11.27
CA HIS A 21 4.92 -10.24 11.99
C HIS A 21 5.73 -9.60 13.12
N ASN A 22 6.03 -8.31 12.94
CA ASN A 22 6.76 -7.53 13.93
C ASN A 22 5.78 -6.82 14.88
N LYS A 23 6.19 -6.64 16.13
CA LYS A 23 5.40 -5.90 17.13
C LYS A 23 5.12 -4.44 16.71
N ASP A 24 6.08 -3.83 16.01
CA ASP A 24 6.02 -2.44 15.58
C ASP A 24 6.83 -2.19 14.30
N GLY A 25 6.68 -0.99 13.73
CA GLY A 25 7.42 -0.56 12.55
C GLY A 25 8.92 -0.34 12.80
N MET A 26 9.33 -0.07 14.05
CA MET A 26 10.74 0.15 14.40
C MET A 26 11.54 -1.14 14.30
N SER A 27 10.93 -2.27 14.66
CA SER A 27 11.51 -3.59 14.54
C SER A 27 11.76 -3.95 13.07
N MET A 28 10.80 -3.64 12.18
CA MET A 28 10.99 -3.84 10.74
C MET A 28 12.04 -2.89 10.16
N HIS A 29 12.06 -1.62 10.61
CA HIS A 29 13.06 -0.64 10.19
C HIS A 29 14.48 -1.12 10.50
N LYS A 30 14.72 -1.61 11.73
CA LYS A 30 16.01 -2.20 12.11
C LYS A 30 16.40 -3.37 11.20
N LEU A 31 15.46 -4.28 10.91
CA LEU A 31 15.71 -5.41 10.01
C LEU A 31 16.13 -4.95 8.61
N LEU A 32 15.49 -3.90 8.07
CA LEU A 32 15.84 -3.34 6.76
C LEU A 32 17.25 -2.73 6.77
N MET A 33 17.64 -2.04 7.83
CA MET A 33 18.98 -1.42 7.97
C MET A 33 20.08 -2.48 8.09
N ASP A 34 19.82 -3.54 8.85
CA ASP A 34 20.78 -4.63 9.07
C ASP A 34 20.87 -5.54 7.82
N GLY A 35 19.72 -5.89 7.22
CA GLY A 35 19.62 -6.80 6.08
C GLY A 35 20.03 -6.20 4.73
N LYS A 36 20.00 -4.86 4.59
CA LYS A 36 20.41 -4.12 3.38
C LYS A 36 19.83 -4.71 2.08
N PRO A 37 18.50 -4.85 1.98
CA PRO A 37 17.88 -5.44 0.81
C PRO A 37 18.24 -4.66 -0.46
N ARG A 38 18.29 -5.36 -1.59
CA ARG A 38 18.55 -4.74 -2.89
C ARG A 38 17.46 -3.75 -3.29
N MET A 39 16.23 -3.99 -2.84
CA MET A 39 15.03 -3.21 -3.13
C MET A 39 14.03 -3.42 -1.98
N THR A 40 13.33 -2.36 -1.58
CA THR A 40 12.17 -2.42 -0.67
C THR A 40 10.92 -1.88 -1.37
N GLN A 41 9.81 -2.60 -1.35
CA GLN A 41 8.50 -2.08 -1.77
C GLN A 41 7.72 -1.74 -0.51
N PHE A 42 7.27 -0.49 -0.40
CA PHE A 42 6.49 -0.03 0.74
C PHE A 42 5.18 0.62 0.28
N THR A 43 4.09 0.27 0.96
CA THR A 43 2.78 0.89 0.79
C THR A 43 2.28 1.36 2.15
N GLY A 44 1.97 2.65 2.28
CA GLY A 44 1.57 3.23 3.56
C GLY A 44 1.64 4.75 3.57
N SER A 45 1.72 5.36 4.77
CA SER A 45 1.74 6.83 4.87
C SER A 45 3.02 7.44 4.27
N SER A 46 2.90 8.60 3.60
CA SER A 46 4.05 9.36 3.05
C SER A 46 5.12 9.67 4.08
N ARG A 47 4.74 9.96 5.33
CA ARG A 47 5.72 10.22 6.42
C ARG A 47 6.69 9.04 6.61
N VAL A 48 6.18 7.81 6.62
CA VAL A 48 7.02 6.62 6.81
C VAL A 48 7.77 6.30 5.51
N GLY A 49 7.12 6.49 4.35
CA GLY A 49 7.75 6.34 3.03
C GLY A 49 9.01 7.20 2.89
N GLU A 50 8.93 8.48 3.25
CA GLU A 50 10.06 9.42 3.20
C GLU A 50 11.21 9.05 4.15
N ILE A 51 10.89 8.60 5.37
CA ILE A 51 11.89 8.10 6.33
C ILE A 51 12.65 6.92 5.70
N LEU A 52 11.91 5.94 5.16
CA LEU A 52 12.51 4.76 4.54
C LEU A 52 13.30 5.10 3.28
N ALA A 53 12.80 6.01 2.44
CA ALA A 53 13.50 6.45 1.23
C ALA A 53 14.86 7.07 1.55
N LYS A 54 14.92 7.91 2.58
CA LYS A 54 16.17 8.48 3.07
C LYS A 54 17.11 7.40 3.61
N ASP A 55 16.63 6.59 4.56
CA ASP A 55 17.48 5.65 5.30
C ASP A 55 17.97 4.48 4.41
N LEU A 56 17.20 4.10 3.39
CA LEU A 56 17.57 3.10 2.38
C LEU A 56 18.36 3.69 1.21
N ASN A 57 18.72 4.97 1.25
CA ASN A 57 19.41 5.68 0.16
C ASN A 57 18.73 5.49 -1.21
N GLY A 58 17.40 5.65 -1.25
CA GLY A 58 16.60 5.53 -2.46
C GLY A 58 16.38 4.11 -2.99
N LYS A 59 16.82 3.05 -2.28
CA LYS A 59 16.55 1.64 -2.64
C LYS A 59 15.14 1.20 -2.29
N ILE A 60 14.17 2.02 -2.66
CA ILE A 60 12.76 1.83 -2.33
C ILE A 60 11.87 2.15 -3.53
N LYS A 61 10.73 1.48 -3.59
CA LYS A 61 9.56 1.86 -4.40
C LYS A 61 8.42 2.16 -3.43
N LEU A 62 7.74 3.28 -3.67
CA LEU A 62 6.74 3.83 -2.77
C LEU A 62 5.38 3.88 -3.47
N GLU A 63 4.38 3.35 -2.78
CA GLU A 63 2.97 3.66 -2.99
C GLU A 63 2.50 4.36 -1.70
N ASP A 64 2.61 5.68 -1.66
CA ASP A 64 2.37 6.46 -0.45
C ASP A 64 0.94 7.02 -0.35
N ALA A 65 0.71 8.09 0.41
CA ALA A 65 -0.63 8.64 0.56
C ALA A 65 -1.07 9.41 -0.69
N GLY A 66 -2.39 9.41 -0.95
CA GLY A 66 -3.02 10.19 -2.02
C GLY A 66 -3.85 11.35 -1.49
N PHE A 67 -4.02 12.39 -2.31
CA PHE A 67 -5.11 13.36 -2.18
C PHE A 67 -5.78 13.44 -3.55
N ASP A 68 -6.67 12.49 -3.80
CA ASP A 68 -7.31 12.34 -5.09
C ASP A 68 -8.43 13.36 -5.26
N TRP A 69 -8.70 13.69 -6.52
CA TRP A 69 -9.68 14.69 -6.87
C TRP A 69 -10.52 14.20 -8.03
N LYS A 70 -11.79 14.61 -8.01
CA LYS A 70 -12.75 14.36 -9.09
C LYS A 70 -13.23 15.69 -9.63
N ILE A 71 -13.18 15.86 -10.96
CA ILE A 71 -13.72 17.01 -11.67
C ILE A 71 -14.95 16.55 -12.45
N ILE A 72 -16.06 17.27 -12.30
CA ILE A 72 -17.26 17.08 -13.12
C ILE A 72 -17.26 18.15 -14.21
N GLY A 73 -17.16 17.70 -15.47
CA GLY A 73 -17.14 18.56 -16.65
C GLY A 73 -18.52 19.15 -16.98
N PRO A 74 -18.58 20.15 -17.88
CA PRO A 74 -19.81 20.86 -18.22
C PRO A 74 -20.83 20.01 -19.01
N ASP A 75 -20.40 18.87 -19.55
CA ASP A 75 -21.15 17.99 -20.46
C ASP A 75 -21.44 16.61 -19.86
N VAL A 76 -21.19 16.43 -18.56
CA VAL A 76 -21.55 15.19 -17.85
C VAL A 76 -23.06 15.04 -17.78
N GLY A 77 -23.55 13.87 -18.22
CA GLY A 77 -24.93 13.41 -18.01
C GLY A 77 -25.01 12.30 -16.96
N ASP A 78 -26.23 11.81 -16.72
CA ASP A 78 -26.52 10.76 -15.73
C ASP A 78 -26.15 11.14 -14.29
N GLU A 79 -26.85 12.15 -13.77
CA GLU A 79 -26.59 12.73 -12.45
C GLU A 79 -26.73 11.72 -11.31
N GLU A 80 -27.65 10.75 -11.41
CA GLU A 80 -27.84 9.72 -10.40
C GLU A 80 -26.64 8.77 -10.34
N TYR A 81 -26.15 8.32 -11.50
CA TYR A 81 -24.96 7.50 -11.57
C TYR A 81 -23.72 8.24 -11.06
N VAL A 82 -23.56 9.52 -11.41
CA VAL A 82 -22.46 10.35 -10.93
C VAL A 82 -22.51 10.51 -9.41
N ALA A 83 -23.69 10.78 -8.85
CA ALA A 83 -23.88 10.89 -7.41
C ALA A 83 -23.55 9.57 -6.69
N TRP A 84 -24.02 8.43 -7.21
CA TRP A 84 -23.69 7.11 -6.70
C TRP A 84 -22.17 6.84 -6.71
N GLN A 85 -21.49 7.16 -7.81
CA GLN A 85 -20.04 6.99 -7.91
C GLN A 85 -19.29 7.93 -6.93
N CYS A 86 -19.77 9.16 -6.73
CA CYS A 86 -19.19 10.09 -5.74
C CYS A 86 -19.32 9.57 -4.30
N ASP A 87 -20.46 8.99 -3.93
CA ASP A 87 -20.65 8.35 -2.62
C ASP A 87 -19.68 7.17 -2.43
N GLN A 88 -19.58 6.30 -3.44
CA GLN A 88 -18.70 5.13 -3.40
C GLN A 88 -17.21 5.48 -3.37
N ASP A 89 -16.78 6.50 -4.10
CA ASP A 89 -15.37 6.92 -4.10
C ASP A 89 -15.00 7.54 -2.75
N ALA A 90 -15.84 8.44 -2.21
CA ALA A 90 -15.56 9.14 -0.95
C ALA A 90 -15.75 8.27 0.30
N TYR A 91 -16.77 7.40 0.33
CA TYR A 91 -17.23 6.78 1.59
C TYR A 91 -17.15 5.25 1.62
N ALA A 92 -16.93 4.56 0.49
CA ALA A 92 -16.77 3.12 0.56
C ALA A 92 -15.54 2.76 1.38
N TYR A 93 -15.69 1.77 2.27
CA TYR A 93 -14.68 1.43 3.28
C TYR A 93 -14.32 2.62 4.21
N SER A 94 -15.28 3.51 4.44
CA SER A 94 -15.16 4.74 5.24
C SER A 94 -14.04 5.66 4.74
N GLY A 95 -13.79 5.69 3.43
CA GLY A 95 -12.72 6.46 2.81
C GLY A 95 -11.30 5.95 3.11
N GLN A 96 -11.15 4.78 3.75
CA GLN A 96 -9.84 4.20 4.09
C GLN A 96 -9.22 3.47 2.89
N LYS A 97 -9.22 4.11 1.73
CA LYS A 97 -8.53 3.68 0.52
C LYS A 97 -7.52 4.77 0.18
N CYS A 98 -6.35 4.37 -0.33
CA CYS A 98 -5.38 5.35 -0.84
C CYS A 98 -5.90 6.10 -2.08
N SER A 99 -6.94 5.56 -2.72
CA SER A 99 -7.58 6.06 -3.94
C SER A 99 -8.93 6.76 -3.69
N ALA A 100 -9.21 7.12 -2.43
CA ALA A 100 -10.50 7.71 -2.03
C ALA A 100 -10.55 9.20 -2.37
#